data_AF-A0AAF0WF28-F1
#
_entry.id   AF-A0AAF0WF28-F1
#
_cell.length_a   1.000
_cell.length_b   1.000
_cell.length_c   1.000
_cell.angle_alpha   90.00
_cell.angle_beta   90.00
_cell.angle_gamma   90.00
#
_symmetry.space_group_name_H-M   'P 1'
#
loop_
_entity.id
_entity.type
_entity.pdbx_description
1 polymer ?
#
loop_
_entity_poly.entity_id
_entity_poly.type
_entity_poly.pdbx_seq_one_letter_code
_entity_poly.pdbx_strand_id
1 'polypeptide(L)'
;MAHSKEKQSTKELKDTSKTKAKWTLNTTHIFCDVCISAINKGLRPSTHFNSEGWKFVVSNFQKLSGLNYEKPKLKNKWDLMRSEWKLWKELIGKETGLGWDPRLETVDASPDWWKAKIQMNKEYARFQKKGIDPDIVSKNDFMFGSTVATGELRFQKMIS
;
A
#
# COMPACT_ATOMS: atom_id res chain seq x y z
N MET A 1 37.25 54.11 -23.58
CA MET A 1 37.11 52.70 -23.16
C MET A 1 35.77 52.54 -22.46
N ALA A 2 34.89 51.69 -22.99
CA ALA A 2 33.74 51.01 -22.36
C ALA A 2 32.87 50.48 -23.52
N HIS A 3 33.16 49.27 -24.00
CA HIS A 3 32.51 47.99 -23.64
C HIS A 3 31.22 47.71 -24.41
N SER A 4 31.39 46.80 -25.40
CA SER A 4 30.36 46.04 -26.08
C SER A 4 29.87 44.85 -25.23
N LYS A 5 28.71 44.30 -25.66
CA LYS A 5 28.16 42.93 -25.45
C LYS A 5 27.47 42.67 -24.11
N GLU A 6 26.42 41.86 -23.98
CA GLU A 6 25.44 41.21 -24.87
C GLU A 6 24.39 40.55 -23.95
N LYS A 7 23.18 40.28 -24.48
CA LYS A 7 22.01 39.72 -23.78
C LYS A 7 22.20 38.28 -23.26
N GLN A 8 21.52 37.94 -22.15
CA GLN A 8 20.94 36.60 -21.89
C GLN A 8 19.88 36.73 -20.77
N SER A 9 18.58 36.62 -21.05
CA SER A 9 17.76 35.39 -21.17
C SER A 9 17.94 34.44 -19.99
N THR A 10 17.22 34.70 -18.90
CA THR A 10 17.09 33.81 -17.75
C THR A 10 15.97 32.80 -18.01
N LYS A 11 16.36 31.53 -18.22
CA LYS A 11 15.48 30.37 -18.24
C LYS A 11 14.98 30.08 -16.82
N GLU A 12 13.66 29.94 -16.67
CA GLU A 12 13.03 29.39 -15.47
C GLU A 12 13.51 27.96 -15.20
N LEU A 13 14.04 27.72 -14.00
CA LEU A 13 14.33 26.38 -13.50
C LEU A 13 13.09 25.86 -12.78
N LYS A 14 12.42 24.87 -13.38
CA LYS A 14 11.48 23.99 -12.68
C LYS A 14 12.27 23.16 -11.65
N ASP A 15 12.24 23.61 -10.40
CA ASP A 15 12.68 22.80 -9.26
C ASP A 15 11.72 21.62 -9.10
N THR A 16 12.11 20.48 -9.66
CA THR A 16 11.49 19.18 -9.41
C THR A 16 12.21 18.49 -8.26
N SER A 17 12.22 19.13 -7.09
CA SER A 17 12.57 18.44 -5.85
C SER A 17 11.57 17.30 -5.64
N LYS A 18 11.98 16.07 -5.99
CA LYS A 18 11.27 14.82 -5.67
C LYS A 18 11.23 14.66 -4.16
N THR A 19 10.31 15.37 -3.52
CA THR A 19 9.96 15.20 -2.12
C THR A 19 9.43 13.78 -1.94
N LYS A 20 10.11 13.00 -1.08
CA LYS A 20 9.69 11.64 -0.72
C LYS A 20 8.22 11.68 -0.27
N ALA A 21 7.46 10.67 -0.67
CA ALA A 21 6.07 10.52 -0.23
C ALA A 21 5.99 10.53 1.29
N LYS A 22 5.18 11.43 1.87
CA LYS A 22 4.86 11.40 3.30
C LYS A 22 3.53 10.65 3.47
N TRP A 23 3.63 9.35 3.72
CA TRP A 23 2.49 8.51 4.06
C TRP A 23 2.25 8.59 5.57
N THR A 24 1.06 9.03 5.97
CA THR A 24 0.60 9.01 7.35
C THR A 24 -0.41 7.86 7.52
N LEU A 25 -0.80 7.57 8.75
CA LEU A 25 -1.86 6.59 9.00
C LEU A 25 -3.14 6.99 8.25
N ASN A 26 -3.60 8.24 8.42
CA ASN A 26 -4.77 8.77 7.73
C ASN A 26 -4.68 8.64 6.20
N THR A 27 -3.57 9.05 5.57
CA THR A 27 -3.45 8.93 4.10
C THR A 27 -3.32 7.48 3.64
N THR A 28 -2.86 6.58 4.51
CA THR A 28 -2.87 5.13 4.25
C THR A 28 -4.30 4.57 4.31
N HIS A 29 -5.14 4.95 5.28
CA HIS A 29 -6.56 4.53 5.29
C HIS A 29 -7.29 5.04 4.05
N ILE A 30 -7.16 6.33 3.71
CA ILE A 30 -7.76 6.90 2.49
C ILE A 30 -7.35 6.09 1.25
N PHE A 31 -6.06 5.77 1.14
CA PHE A 31 -5.56 4.95 0.03
C PHE A 31 -6.21 3.56 0.00
N CYS A 32 -6.30 2.88 1.15
CA CYS A 32 -6.94 1.57 1.24
C CYS A 32 -8.42 1.64 0.85
N ASP A 33 -9.16 2.63 1.37
CA ASP A 33 -10.60 2.77 1.11
C ASP A 33 -10.89 3.03 -0.36
N VAL A 34 -10.07 3.86 -1.01
CA VAL A 34 -10.15 4.10 -2.45
C VAL A 34 -9.85 2.83 -3.25
N CYS A 35 -8.82 2.06 -2.86
CA CYS A 35 -8.49 0.79 -3.49
C CYS A 35 -9.61 -0.26 -3.32
N ILE A 36 -10.19 -0.38 -2.14
CA ILE A 36 -11.32 -1.27 -1.84
C ILE A 36 -12.54 -0.88 -2.70
N SER A 37 -12.85 0.42 -2.77
CA SER A 37 -13.93 0.93 -3.64
C SER A 37 -13.71 0.60 -5.11
N ALA A 38 -12.47 0.72 -5.60
CA ALA A 38 -12.11 0.33 -6.97
C ALA A 38 -12.25 -1.19 -7.21
N ILE A 39 -11.89 -2.02 -6.23
CA ILE A 39 -12.08 -3.49 -6.28
C ILE A 39 -13.58 -3.83 -6.35
N ASN A 40 -14.40 -3.24 -5.49
CA ASN A 40 -15.85 -3.45 -5.46
C ASN A 40 -16.55 -3.02 -6.75
N LYS A 41 -15.96 -2.08 -7.48
CA LYS A 41 -16.42 -1.64 -8.81
C LYS A 41 -15.95 -2.54 -9.97
N GLY A 42 -15.20 -3.61 -9.70
CA GLY A 42 -14.67 -4.50 -10.74
C GLY A 42 -13.51 -3.91 -11.55
N LEU A 43 -12.89 -2.81 -11.10
CA LEU A 43 -11.78 -2.15 -11.82
C LEU A 43 -10.43 -2.89 -11.66
N ARG A 44 -10.48 -4.04 -10.99
CA ARG A 44 -9.39 -5.00 -10.81
C ARG A 44 -9.84 -6.36 -11.36
N PRO A 45 -9.91 -6.53 -12.70
CA PRO A 45 -10.45 -7.74 -13.31
C PRO A 45 -9.58 -8.98 -13.07
N SER A 46 -8.33 -8.81 -12.65
CA SER A 46 -7.40 -9.89 -12.33
C SER A 46 -6.65 -9.59 -11.02
N THR A 47 -5.36 -9.86 -10.97
CA THR A 47 -4.50 -9.59 -9.81
C THR A 47 -4.13 -8.11 -9.67
N HIS A 48 -4.40 -7.27 -10.68
CA HIS A 48 -4.01 -5.86 -10.73
C HIS A 48 -5.15 -4.93 -11.20
N PHE A 49 -5.10 -3.66 -10.80
CA PHE A 49 -5.98 -2.62 -11.34
C PHE A 49 -5.69 -2.41 -12.83
N ASN A 50 -6.74 -2.33 -13.64
CA ASN A 50 -6.61 -1.95 -15.05
C ASN A 50 -6.33 -0.44 -15.20
N SER A 51 -6.28 0.07 -16.43
CA SER A 51 -6.04 1.49 -16.70
C SER A 51 -7.07 2.40 -16.02
N GLU A 52 -8.35 2.01 -16.07
CA GLU A 52 -9.46 2.74 -15.45
C GLU A 52 -9.40 2.69 -13.93
N GLY A 53 -9.05 1.54 -13.35
CA GLY A 53 -8.84 1.38 -11.91
C GLY A 53 -7.75 2.30 -11.39
N TRP A 54 -6.62 2.41 -12.08
CA TRP A 54 -5.59 3.36 -11.68
C TRP A 54 -6.02 4.82 -11.84
N LYS A 55 -6.78 5.17 -12.90
CA LYS A 55 -7.34 6.52 -13.05
C LYS A 55 -8.29 6.85 -11.90
N PHE A 56 -9.17 5.92 -11.55
CA PHE A 56 -10.11 6.04 -10.43
C PHE A 56 -9.36 6.22 -9.10
N VAL A 57 -8.34 5.38 -8.84
CA VAL A 57 -7.55 5.43 -7.61
C VAL A 57 -6.82 6.76 -7.49
N VAL A 58 -6.15 7.22 -8.55
CA VAL A 58 -5.44 8.51 -8.54
C VAL A 58 -6.41 9.66 -8.26
N SER A 59 -7.51 9.74 -9.02
CA SER A 59 -8.46 10.85 -8.91
C SER A 59 -9.10 10.92 -7.51
N ASN A 60 -9.59 9.79 -6.98
CA ASN A 60 -10.24 9.78 -5.68
C ASN A 60 -9.25 9.96 -4.53
N PHE A 61 -8.04 9.39 -4.63
CA PHE A 61 -7.01 9.62 -3.62
C PHE A 61 -6.64 11.10 -3.51
N GLN A 62 -6.41 11.77 -4.65
CA GLN A 62 -6.09 13.20 -4.68
C GLN A 62 -7.23 14.03 -4.09
N LYS A 63 -8.48 13.73 -4.47
CA LYS A 63 -9.67 14.41 -3.96
C LYS A 63 -9.83 14.27 -2.44
N LEU A 64 -9.61 13.08 -1.87
CA LEU A 64 -9.86 12.79 -0.46
C LEU A 64 -8.68 13.16 0.45
N SER A 65 -7.44 13.01 -0.03
CA SER A 65 -6.24 13.29 0.76
C SER A 65 -5.71 14.72 0.61
N GLY A 66 -6.12 15.44 -0.45
CA GLY A 66 -5.53 16.72 -0.84
C GLY A 66 -4.09 16.61 -1.37
N LEU A 67 -3.56 15.40 -1.56
CA LEU A 67 -2.20 15.16 -2.01
C LEU A 67 -2.17 14.79 -3.49
N ASN A 68 -1.41 15.54 -4.29
CA ASN A 68 -1.24 15.32 -5.73
C ASN A 68 -0.25 14.18 -6.03
N TYR A 69 -0.54 12.96 -5.55
CA TYR A 69 0.28 11.79 -5.83
C TYR A 69 -0.11 11.18 -7.18
N GLU A 70 0.89 10.99 -8.03
CA GLU A 70 0.71 10.35 -9.32
C GLU A 70 0.70 8.82 -9.20
N LYS A 71 0.21 8.16 -10.25
CA LYS A 71 0.11 6.69 -10.34
C LYS A 71 1.39 5.94 -9.90
N PRO A 72 2.62 6.32 -10.31
CA PRO A 72 3.82 5.59 -9.87
C PRO A 72 4.00 5.59 -8.36
N LYS A 73 3.66 6.68 -7.68
CA LYS A 73 3.79 6.83 -6.23
C LYS A 73 2.76 5.96 -5.49
N LEU A 74 1.53 5.92 -5.98
CA LEU A 74 0.46 5.07 -5.46
C LEU A 74 0.73 3.58 -5.73
N LYS A 75 1.25 3.25 -6.91
CA LYS A 75 1.64 1.89 -7.26
C LYS A 75 2.77 1.38 -6.37
N ASN A 76 3.81 2.19 -6.14
CA ASN A 76 4.89 1.83 -5.23
C ASN A 76 4.37 1.59 -3.80
N LYS A 77 3.41 2.39 -3.33
CA LYS A 77 2.75 2.18 -2.04
C LYS A 77 1.96 0.87 -2.01
N TRP A 78 1.18 0.57 -3.05
CA TRP A 78 0.46 -0.71 -3.18
C TRP A 78 1.40 -1.91 -3.12
N ASP A 79 2.48 -1.89 -3.90
CA ASP A 79 3.43 -3.00 -3.98
C ASP A 79 4.18 -3.20 -2.65
N LEU A 80 4.55 -2.10 -1.96
CA LEU A 80 5.13 -2.14 -0.62
C LEU A 80 4.15 -2.71 0.41
N MET A 81 2.91 -2.23 0.45
CA MET A 81 1.91 -2.74 1.39
C MET A 81 1.63 -4.22 1.18
N ARG A 82 1.63 -4.67 -0.08
CA ARG A 82 1.44 -6.09 -0.40
C ARG A 82 2.61 -6.94 0.09
N SER A 83 3.85 -6.48 -0.05
CA SER A 83 5.03 -7.23 0.45
C SER A 83 5.07 -7.25 1.97
N GLU A 84 4.79 -6.13 2.62
CA GLU A 84 4.69 -6.04 4.09
C GLU A 84 3.58 -6.94 4.64
N TRP A 85 2.40 -6.92 4.01
CA TRP A 85 1.28 -7.78 4.40
C TRP A 85 1.62 -9.27 4.26
N LYS A 86 2.30 -9.70 3.19
CA LYS A 86 2.74 -11.10 3.04
C LYS A 86 3.67 -11.51 4.18
N LEU A 87 4.69 -10.69 4.45
CA LEU A 87 5.63 -10.94 5.53
C LEU A 87 4.93 -10.97 6.90
N TRP A 88 3.93 -10.11 7.10
CA TRP A 88 3.09 -10.10 8.30
C TRP A 88 2.28 -11.39 8.45
N LYS A 89 1.63 -11.88 7.38
CA LYS A 89 0.91 -13.16 7.39
C LYS A 89 1.83 -14.35 7.63
N GLU A 90 3.08 -14.30 7.15
CA GLU A 90 4.09 -15.32 7.45
C GLU A 90 4.52 -15.30 8.93
N LEU A 91 4.65 -14.11 9.52
CA LEU A 91 5.04 -13.94 10.92
C LEU A 91 3.95 -14.44 11.89
N ILE A 92 2.72 -13.96 11.73
CA ILE A 92 1.63 -14.17 12.71
C ILE A 92 0.52 -15.12 12.23
N GLY A 93 0.45 -15.47 10.94
CA GLY A 93 -0.72 -16.14 10.38
C GLY A 93 -0.95 -17.58 10.85
N LYS A 94 0.05 -18.22 11.46
CA LYS A 94 -0.06 -19.56 12.08
C LYS A 94 -0.12 -19.51 13.61
N GLU A 95 0.01 -18.32 14.19
CA GLU A 95 0.07 -18.14 15.63
C GLU A 95 -1.34 -17.94 16.17
N THR A 96 -1.60 -18.48 17.36
CA THR A 96 -2.87 -18.32 18.06
C THR A 96 -2.61 -17.66 19.41
N GLY A 97 -3.52 -16.81 19.87
CA GLY A 97 -3.42 -16.17 21.18
C GLY A 97 -2.43 -15.00 21.28
N LEU A 98 -1.90 -14.49 20.15
CA LEU A 98 -1.15 -13.24 20.16
C LEU A 98 -2.10 -12.04 20.32
N GLY A 99 -1.76 -11.14 21.24
CA GLY A 99 -2.48 -9.89 21.45
C GLY A 99 -1.98 -8.76 20.56
N TRP A 100 -2.61 -7.60 20.69
CA TRP A 100 -2.15 -6.34 20.10
C TRP A 100 -2.00 -5.31 21.22
N ASP A 101 -0.84 -4.67 21.34
CA ASP A 101 -0.61 -3.56 22.25
C ASP A 101 -0.93 -2.24 21.50
N PRO A 102 -2.06 -1.56 21.79
CA PRO A 102 -2.43 -0.31 21.12
C PRO A 102 -1.54 0.87 21.52
N ARG A 103 -0.84 0.81 22.67
CA ARG A 103 0.08 1.87 23.11
C ARG A 103 1.40 1.78 22.37
N LEU A 104 1.88 0.57 22.11
CA LEU A 104 3.12 0.34 21.35
C LEU A 104 2.87 0.20 19.84
N GLU A 105 1.61 0.05 19.41
CA GLU A 105 1.21 -0.25 18.04
C GLU A 105 1.91 -1.51 17.49
N THR A 106 2.01 -2.56 18.30
CA THR A 106 2.74 -3.81 17.96
C THR A 106 2.02 -5.05 18.47
N VAL A 107 2.48 -6.23 18.01
CA VAL A 107 2.01 -7.51 18.56
C VAL A 107 2.47 -7.61 20.02
N ASP A 108 1.51 -7.88 20.90
CA ASP A 108 1.78 -8.18 22.31
C ASP A 108 2.28 -9.63 22.41
N ALA A 109 3.61 -9.77 22.43
CA ALA A 109 4.31 -11.04 22.47
C ALA A 109 5.58 -10.92 23.32
N SER A 110 6.01 -12.05 23.89
CA SER A 110 7.19 -12.08 24.76
C SER A 110 8.49 -11.73 24.00
N PRO A 111 9.51 -11.20 24.68
CA PRO A 111 10.83 -10.97 24.08
C PRO A 111 11.43 -12.24 23.46
N ASP A 112 11.24 -13.39 24.09
CA ASP A 112 11.72 -14.68 23.58
C ASP A 112 11.00 -15.11 22.31
N TRP A 113 9.69 -14.87 22.21
CA TRP A 113 8.93 -15.11 20.98
C TRP A 113 9.48 -14.24 19.84
N TRP A 114 9.68 -12.94 20.08
CA TRP A 114 10.28 -12.03 19.08
C TRP A 114 11.69 -12.48 18.68
N LYS A 115 12.53 -12.86 19.63
CA LYS A 115 13.90 -13.36 19.37
C LYS A 115 13.86 -14.61 18.49
N ALA A 116 12.98 -15.57 18.79
CA ALA A 116 12.84 -16.78 18.00
C ALA A 116 12.37 -16.48 16.56
N LYS A 117 11.37 -15.61 16.40
CA LYS A 117 10.87 -15.22 15.07
C LYS A 117 11.94 -14.48 14.26
N ILE A 118 12.62 -13.51 14.85
CA ILE A 118 13.68 -12.74 14.17
C ILE A 118 14.87 -13.64 13.78
N GLN A 119 15.16 -14.68 14.56
CA GLN A 119 16.16 -15.68 14.21
C GLN A 119 15.76 -16.49 12.96
N MET A 120 14.47 -16.80 12.79
CA MET A 120 13.96 -17.48 11.60
C MET A 120 13.98 -16.57 10.36
N ASN A 121 13.58 -15.31 10.53
CA ASN A 121 13.63 -14.31 9.47
C ASN A 121 13.92 -12.92 10.05
N LYS A 122 15.10 -12.39 9.74
CA LYS A 122 15.55 -11.07 10.23
C LYS A 122 14.63 -9.94 9.80
N GLU A 123 13.90 -10.10 8.70
CA GLU A 123 12.96 -9.09 8.19
C GLU A 123 11.79 -8.85 9.16
N TYR A 124 11.44 -9.81 10.03
CA TYR A 124 10.40 -9.65 11.03
C TYR A 124 10.73 -8.59 12.09
N ALA A 125 12.01 -8.26 12.28
CA ALA A 125 12.44 -7.26 13.25
C ALA A 125 11.81 -5.87 12.98
N ARG A 126 11.38 -5.59 11.74
CA ARG A 126 10.68 -4.35 11.39
C ARG A 126 9.35 -4.21 12.16
N PHE A 127 8.66 -5.32 12.41
CA PHE A 127 7.35 -5.37 13.05
C PHE A 127 7.41 -5.28 14.57
N GLN A 128 8.58 -5.51 15.15
CA GLN A 128 8.80 -5.37 16.59
C GLN A 128 8.76 -3.90 17.03
N LYS A 129 9.16 -2.98 16.15
CA LYS A 129 9.17 -1.53 16.44
C LYS A 129 7.87 -0.82 16.07
N LYS A 130 7.18 -1.33 15.04
CA LYS A 130 5.88 -0.84 14.59
C LYS A 130 5.20 -1.95 13.81
N GLY A 131 4.08 -2.45 14.32
CA GLY A 131 3.26 -3.45 13.65
C GLY A 131 2.45 -2.85 12.51
N ILE A 132 1.58 -3.68 11.93
CA ILE A 132 0.54 -3.20 11.01
C ILE A 132 -0.74 -3.04 11.83
N ASP A 133 -1.29 -1.83 11.83
CA ASP A 133 -2.55 -1.52 12.51
C ASP A 133 -3.65 -2.54 12.15
N PRO A 134 -4.43 -3.06 13.11
CA PRO A 134 -5.45 -4.08 12.85
C PRO A 134 -6.51 -3.71 11.80
N ASP A 135 -6.91 -2.44 11.71
CA ASP A 135 -7.83 -1.97 10.65
C ASP A 135 -7.14 -2.05 9.28
N ILE A 136 -5.87 -1.64 9.20
CA ILE A 136 -5.08 -1.78 7.97
C ILE A 136 -4.85 -3.26 7.62
N VAL A 137 -4.65 -4.15 8.60
CA VAL A 137 -4.55 -5.61 8.36
C VAL A 137 -5.85 -6.12 7.73
N SER A 138 -7.01 -5.72 8.26
CA SER A 138 -8.32 -6.12 7.74
C SER A 138 -8.53 -5.65 6.30
N LYS A 139 -8.17 -4.39 6.00
CA LYS A 139 -8.20 -3.84 4.65
C LYS A 139 -7.22 -4.55 3.72
N ASN A 140 -6.03 -4.89 4.19
CA ASN A 140 -5.03 -5.63 3.41
C ASN A 140 -5.47 -7.07 3.13
N ASP A 141 -6.09 -7.75 4.09
CA ASP A 141 -6.67 -9.09 3.89
C ASP A 141 -7.73 -9.05 2.77
N PHE A 142 -8.60 -8.03 2.77
CA PHE A 142 -9.57 -7.83 1.68
C PHE A 142 -8.89 -7.54 0.33
N MET A 143 -7.94 -6.60 0.33
CA MET A 143 -7.28 -6.15 -0.90
C MET A 143 -6.36 -7.21 -1.51
N PHE A 144 -5.66 -8.02 -0.71
CA PHE A 144 -4.61 -8.91 -1.18
C PHE A 144 -4.95 -10.40 -1.04
N GLY A 145 -5.79 -10.76 -0.07
CA GLY A 145 -6.21 -12.14 0.20
C GLY A 145 -7.11 -12.73 -0.89
N SER A 146 -7.96 -11.91 -1.51
CA SER A 146 -8.95 -12.35 -2.53
C SER A 146 -8.36 -12.57 -3.92
N THR A 147 -7.09 -12.98 -4.03
CA THR A 147 -6.51 -13.44 -5.32
C THR A 147 -6.81 -14.93 -5.55
N VAL A 148 -7.92 -15.44 -5.03
CA VAL A 148 -8.48 -16.72 -5.48
C VAL A 148 -9.36 -16.38 -6.66
N ALA A 149 -9.04 -16.93 -7.82
CA ALA A 149 -9.88 -16.80 -8.99
C ALA A 149 -11.33 -17.14 -8.58
N THR A 150 -12.27 -16.23 -8.83
CA THR A 150 -13.67 -16.63 -9.08
C THR A 150 -13.70 -17.37 -10.43
N GLY A 151 -12.94 -18.47 -10.49
CA GLY A 151 -12.84 -19.40 -11.59
C GLY A 151 -13.66 -20.63 -11.29
N GLU A 152 -14.85 -20.50 -10.69
CA GLU A 152 -15.77 -21.63 -10.55
C GLU A 152 -17.21 -21.18 -10.28
N LEU A 153 -17.76 -20.33 -11.14
CA LEU A 153 -19.22 -20.25 -11.35
C LEU A 153 -19.50 -19.92 -12.83
N ARG A 154 -18.94 -20.71 -13.74
CA ARG A 154 -19.56 -20.95 -15.05
C ARG A 154 -20.20 -22.33 -15.02
N PHE A 155 -21.26 -22.49 -14.23
CA PHE A 155 -22.25 -23.52 -14.56
C PHE A 155 -22.88 -23.11 -15.87
N GLN A 156 -22.35 -23.67 -16.96
CA GLN A 156 -23.03 -23.66 -18.25
C GLN A 156 -24.40 -24.28 -18.04
N LYS A 157 -25.42 -23.43 -18.13
CA LYS A 157 -26.66 -23.80 -18.81
C LYS A 157 -26.29 -24.27 -20.22
N MET A 158 -26.14 -25.57 -20.40
CA MET A 158 -26.46 -26.29 -21.63
C MET A 158 -27.32 -27.45 -21.15
N ILE A 159 -28.65 -27.31 -21.12
CA ILE A 159 -29.52 -27.61 -22.26
C ILE A 159 -28.96 -28.77 -23.10
N SER A 160 -29.37 -29.98 -22.72
CA SER A 160 -29.91 -30.98 -23.64
C SER A 160 -31.07 -31.69 -22.96
#